data_AF-A0A1M6QQN8-F1
#
_entry.id   AF-A0A1M6QQN8-F1
#
_cell.length_a   1.000
_cell.length_b   1.000
_cell.length_c   1.000
_cell.angle_alpha   90.00
_cell.angle_beta   90.00
_cell.angle_gamma   90.00
#
_symmetry.space_group_name_H-M   'P 1'
#
loop_
_entity.id
_entity.type
_entity.pdbx_description
1 polymer ?
#
loop_
_entity_poly.entity_id
_entity_poly.type
_entity_poly.pdbx_seq_one_letter_code
_entity_poly.pdbx_strand_id
1 'polypeptide(L)'
;MLGSAIMRKTLITLLAGMALLTSSSLATPWTHRFEMGEDASSTIYHFYQVKQNGQTTRIRAVWNGGAQNKPTVTDYLLEDGKITIRHSTGERKDIAKLTAGQDAPLKLDEEYTIDDKSTNAPTAKPNINSSQLVDLQNLIYLLSQEREAIKKVAK
;
A
#
# COMPACT_ATOMS: atom_id res chain seq x y z
N MET A 1 -73.76 -35.40 -17.81
CA MET A 1 -73.84 -33.93 -17.91
C MET A 1 -72.73 -33.33 -17.06
N LEU A 2 -71.93 -32.44 -17.67
CA LEU A 2 -70.89 -31.55 -17.11
C LEU A 2 -69.75 -32.24 -16.32
N GLY A 3 -68.46 -32.13 -16.63
CA GLY A 3 -67.71 -31.12 -17.37
C GLY A 3 -66.75 -30.42 -16.40
N SER A 4 -65.44 -30.64 -16.53
CA SER A 4 -64.40 -29.64 -16.24
C SER A 4 -63.01 -30.25 -16.52
N ALA A 5 -62.42 -29.87 -17.65
CA ALA A 5 -61.01 -30.08 -17.95
C ALA A 5 -60.24 -28.84 -17.46
N ILE A 6 -59.48 -28.97 -16.37
CA ILE A 6 -58.63 -27.89 -15.88
C ILE A 6 -57.26 -28.01 -16.54
N MET A 7 -57.03 -27.03 -17.41
CA MET A 7 -55.85 -26.75 -18.21
C MET A 7 -54.59 -26.60 -17.33
N ARG A 8 -53.59 -27.46 -17.57
CA ARG A 8 -52.25 -27.33 -16.98
C ARG A 8 -51.55 -26.13 -17.62
N LYS A 9 -51.25 -25.08 -16.84
CA LYS A 9 -50.32 -24.01 -17.25
C LYS A 9 -49.04 -24.11 -16.42
N THR A 10 -48.00 -24.47 -17.15
CA THR A 10 -46.58 -24.52 -16.81
C THR A 10 -46.07 -23.13 -16.43
N LEU A 11 -45.33 -23.03 -15.32
CA LEU A 11 -44.36 -21.95 -15.12
C LEU A 11 -43.23 -22.46 -14.22
N ILE A 12 -42.15 -22.92 -14.86
CA ILE A 12 -40.88 -23.22 -14.19
C ILE A 12 -40.06 -21.93 -14.30
N THR A 13 -39.98 -21.18 -13.20
CA THR A 13 -39.09 -20.01 -13.11
C THR A 13 -37.71 -20.50 -12.67
N LEU A 14 -36.80 -20.62 -13.62
CA LEU A 14 -35.38 -20.92 -13.36
C LEU A 14 -34.71 -19.62 -12.89
N LEU A 15 -34.56 -19.44 -11.57
CA LEU A 15 -33.71 -18.38 -11.02
C LEU A 15 -32.26 -18.86 -11.06
N ALA A 16 -31.54 -18.49 -12.12
CA ALA A 16 -30.09 -18.60 -12.18
C ALA A 16 -29.47 -17.51 -11.30
N GLY A 17 -29.31 -17.80 -10.01
CA GLY A 17 -28.53 -16.99 -9.07
C GLY A 17 -27.04 -17.12 -9.37
N MET A 18 -26.55 -16.38 -10.34
CA MET A 18 -25.14 -16.28 -10.65
C MET A 18 -24.47 -15.39 -9.60
N ALA A 19 -24.03 -16.01 -8.50
CA ALA A 19 -23.20 -15.35 -7.51
C ALA A 19 -21.83 -15.05 -8.12
N LEU A 20 -21.65 -13.83 -8.63
CA LEU A 20 -20.35 -13.25 -8.91
C LEU A 20 -19.63 -13.07 -7.57
N LEU A 21 -18.84 -14.08 -7.19
CA LEU A 21 -17.78 -13.93 -6.21
C LEU A 21 -16.70 -13.03 -6.84
N THR A 22 -16.90 -11.71 -6.75
CA THR A 22 -15.79 -10.78 -6.92
C THR A 22 -14.91 -10.90 -5.69
N SER A 23 -13.94 -11.81 -5.75
CA SER A 23 -12.79 -11.82 -4.84
C SER A 23 -12.00 -10.54 -5.07
N SER A 24 -12.50 -9.45 -4.49
CA SER A 24 -11.74 -8.24 -4.25
C SER A 24 -10.65 -8.66 -3.27
N SER A 25 -9.44 -8.86 -3.78
CA SER A 25 -8.24 -8.95 -2.96
C SER A 25 -8.13 -7.60 -2.24
N LEU A 26 -8.77 -7.47 -1.08
CA LEU A 26 -8.60 -6.31 -0.23
C LEU A 26 -7.11 -6.26 0.07
N ALA A 27 -6.43 -5.25 -0.47
CA ALA A 27 -5.06 -4.96 -0.07
C ALA A 27 -5.04 -4.93 1.46
N THR A 28 -4.10 -5.66 2.06
CA THR A 28 -4.04 -5.78 3.52
C THR A 28 -4.01 -4.37 4.12
N PRO A 29 -4.89 -4.04 5.09
CA PRO A 29 -4.96 -2.69 5.63
C PRO A 29 -3.64 -2.30 6.31
N TRP A 30 -3.39 -1.00 6.37
CA TRP A 30 -2.27 -0.47 7.15
C TRP A 30 -2.43 -0.86 8.61
N THR A 31 -1.35 -1.38 9.19
CA THR A 31 -1.33 -1.83 10.59
C THR A 31 -1.11 -0.68 11.57
N HIS A 32 -0.32 0.31 11.18
CA HIS A 32 -0.10 1.51 11.96
C HIS A 32 0.37 2.66 11.05
N ARG A 33 0.25 3.88 11.59
CA ARG A 33 0.70 5.11 10.95
C ARG A 33 1.32 6.06 11.96
N PHE A 34 2.22 6.92 11.47
CA PHE A 34 2.65 8.11 12.21
C PHE A 34 2.92 9.25 11.23
N GLU A 35 2.99 10.46 11.78
CA GLU A 35 3.26 11.68 11.01
C GLU A 35 4.49 12.40 11.57
N MET A 36 5.27 13.00 10.68
CA MET A 36 6.39 13.87 11.01
C MET A 36 6.26 15.14 10.18
N GLY A 37 6.23 16.30 10.83
CA GLY A 37 6.09 17.59 10.17
C GLY A 37 7.04 18.62 10.77
N GLU A 38 7.57 19.48 9.91
CA GLU A 38 8.37 20.63 10.31
C GLU A 38 7.47 21.80 10.76
N ASP A 39 6.29 21.93 10.15
CA ASP A 39 5.27 22.93 10.47
C ASP A 39 3.84 22.43 10.18
N ALA A 40 2.82 23.25 10.47
CA ALA A 40 1.41 22.90 10.28
C ALA A 40 1.00 22.70 8.81
N SER A 41 1.83 23.10 7.84
CA SER A 41 1.52 23.03 6.41
C SER A 41 2.19 21.86 5.71
N SER A 42 3.37 21.43 6.17
CA SER A 42 4.19 20.39 5.55
C SER A 42 4.36 19.19 6.48
N THR A 43 3.77 18.06 6.08
CA THR A 43 3.78 16.84 6.89
C THR A 43 4.01 15.62 6.01
N ILE A 44 4.83 14.70 6.52
CA ILE A 44 5.07 13.38 5.94
C ILE A 44 4.34 12.34 6.79
N TYR A 45 3.45 11.61 6.14
CA TYR A 45 2.66 10.53 6.73
C TYR A 45 3.29 9.20 6.35
N HIS A 46 3.54 8.35 7.34
CA HIS A 46 4.13 7.04 7.15
C HIS A 46 3.11 5.97 7.49
N PHE A 47 2.93 5.01 6.59
CA PHE A 47 2.00 3.89 6.74
C PHE A 47 2.76 2.58 6.62
N TYR A 48 2.46 1.64 7.51
CA TYR A 48 3.15 0.37 7.60
C TYR A 48 2.18 -0.77 7.42
N GLN A 49 2.53 -1.70 6.53
CA GLN A 49 1.85 -2.98 6.39
C GLN A 49 2.76 -4.06 6.98
N VAL A 50 2.33 -4.63 8.11
CA VAL A 50 3.07 -5.65 8.86
C VAL A 50 2.24 -6.94 8.86
N LYS A 51 2.86 -8.05 8.47
CA LYS A 51 2.26 -9.39 8.53
C LYS A 51 2.11 -9.85 9.98
N GLN A 52 1.27 -10.86 10.22
CA GLN A 52 1.06 -11.44 11.55
C GLN A 52 2.34 -11.97 12.22
N ASN A 53 3.34 -12.37 11.42
CA ASN A 53 4.65 -12.80 11.91
C ASN A 53 5.59 -11.64 12.29
N GLY A 54 5.11 -10.39 12.28
CA GLY A 54 5.89 -9.19 12.56
C GLY A 54 6.75 -8.70 11.38
N GLN A 55 6.62 -9.31 10.20
CA GLN A 55 7.39 -8.88 9.02
C GLN A 55 6.71 -7.67 8.36
N THR A 56 7.39 -6.53 8.32
CA THR A 56 6.99 -5.41 7.46
C THR A 56 7.13 -5.81 5.99
N THR A 57 6.07 -5.66 5.20
CA THR A 57 6.07 -5.93 3.75
C THR A 57 5.96 -4.70 2.90
N ARG A 58 5.42 -3.62 3.46
CA ARG A 58 5.27 -2.37 2.74
C ARG A 58 5.35 -1.19 3.69
N ILE A 59 6.05 -0.15 3.26
CA ILE A 59 6.03 1.16 3.89
C ILE A 59 5.65 2.18 2.83
N ARG A 60 4.71 3.06 3.14
CA ARG A 60 4.36 4.20 2.29
C ARG A 60 4.67 5.48 3.03
N ALA A 61 5.50 6.34 2.45
CA ALA A 61 5.68 7.72 2.87
C ALA A 61 4.89 8.64 1.94
N VAL A 62 4.08 9.53 2.51
CA VAL A 62 3.30 10.53 1.78
C VAL A 62 3.68 11.90 2.27
N TRP A 63 4.31 12.71 1.43
CA TRP A 63 4.41 14.14 1.68
C TRP A 63 3.17 14.84 1.11
N ASN A 64 2.51 15.65 1.91
CA ASN A 64 1.28 16.34 1.50
C ASN A 64 1.50 17.48 0.48
N GLY A 65 2.75 17.81 0.15
CA GLY A 65 3.09 18.88 -0.78
C GLY A 65 3.07 20.27 -0.15
N GLY A 66 2.87 20.40 1.16
CA GLY A 66 2.75 21.70 1.79
C GLY A 66 1.52 22.48 1.32
N ALA A 67 1.59 23.80 1.46
CA ALA A 67 0.51 24.71 1.05
C ALA A 67 0.19 24.66 -0.45
N GLN A 68 1.16 24.40 -1.33
CA GLN A 68 1.02 24.67 -2.77
C GLN A 68 1.45 23.53 -3.71
N ASN A 69 2.30 22.60 -3.28
CA ASN A 69 2.80 21.56 -4.18
C ASN A 69 1.84 20.39 -4.31
N LYS A 70 2.09 19.54 -5.30
CA LYS A 70 1.43 18.24 -5.41
C LYS A 70 1.97 17.29 -4.33
N PRO A 71 1.15 16.37 -3.81
CA PRO A 71 1.65 15.37 -2.89
C PRO A 71 2.59 14.40 -3.60
N THR A 72 3.64 13.97 -2.91
CA THR A 72 4.54 12.91 -3.38
C THR A 72 4.38 11.69 -2.50
N VAL A 73 4.56 10.52 -3.11
CA VAL A 73 4.41 9.22 -2.48
C VAL A 73 5.65 8.39 -2.79
N THR A 74 6.28 7.86 -1.74
CA THR A 74 7.33 6.85 -1.86
C THR A 74 6.82 5.55 -1.25
N ASP A 75 6.66 4.52 -2.09
CA ASP A 75 6.32 3.17 -1.67
C ASP A 75 7.59 2.31 -1.63
N TYR A 76 7.86 1.70 -0.48
CA TYR A 76 8.87 0.67 -0.27
C TYR A 76 8.19 -0.69 -0.16
N LEU A 77 8.46 -1.58 -1.11
CA LEU A 77 7.91 -2.94 -1.16
C LEU A 77 9.01 -3.92 -0.79
N LEU A 78 8.78 -4.73 0.25
CA LEU A 78 9.78 -5.63 0.83
C LEU A 78 9.35 -7.08 0.59
N GLU A 79 9.91 -7.70 -0.45
CA GLU A 79 9.52 -9.02 -0.92
C GLU A 79 10.75 -9.89 -1.19
N ASP A 80 10.87 -11.03 -0.49
CA ASP A 80 11.83 -12.11 -0.80
C ASP A 80 13.27 -11.67 -1.09
N GLY A 81 13.83 -10.82 -0.23
CA GLY A 81 15.20 -10.32 -0.39
C GLY A 81 15.33 -9.29 -1.52
N LYS A 82 14.24 -8.60 -1.86
CA LYS A 82 14.22 -7.47 -2.78
C LYS A 82 13.49 -6.29 -2.15
N ILE A 83 14.00 -5.10 -2.48
CA ILE A 83 13.40 -3.83 -2.10
C ILE A 83 13.04 -3.12 -3.40
N THR A 84 11.75 -3.04 -3.72
CA THR A 84 11.27 -2.20 -4.83
C THR A 84 10.84 -0.85 -4.27
N ILE A 85 11.39 0.22 -4.85
CA ILE A 85 11.13 1.60 -4.44
C ILE A 85 10.41 2.28 -5.58
N ARG A 86 9.27 2.90 -5.27
CA ARG A 86 8.43 3.63 -6.23
C ARG A 86 8.24 5.05 -5.76
N HIS A 87 8.65 5.99 -6.59
CA HIS A 87 8.36 7.41 -6.43
C HIS A 87 7.22 7.80 -7.34
N SER A 88 6.19 8.41 -6.77
CA SER A 88 5.00 8.83 -7.52
C SER A 88 4.50 10.18 -7.07
N THR A 89 3.84 10.88 -7.98
CA THR A 89 3.17 12.16 -7.73
C THR A 89 1.66 12.00 -7.81
N GLY A 90 0.94 12.53 -6.81
CA GLY A 90 -0.52 12.59 -6.81
C GLY A 90 -1.07 13.96 -7.21
N GLU A 91 -2.38 14.10 -7.16
CA GLU A 91 -3.05 15.39 -7.35
C GLU A 91 -3.48 16.00 -6.02
N ARG A 92 -3.52 17.33 -5.93
CA ARG A 92 -3.88 18.04 -4.69
C ARG A 92 -5.27 17.68 -4.16
N LYS A 93 -6.21 17.40 -5.08
CA LYS A 93 -7.57 16.96 -4.74
C LYS A 93 -7.60 15.63 -3.97
N ASP A 94 -6.54 14.83 -4.06
CA ASP A 94 -6.45 13.50 -3.46
C ASP A 94 -5.64 13.48 -2.15
N ILE A 95 -5.13 14.63 -1.68
CA ILE A 95 -4.35 14.72 -0.43
C ILE A 95 -5.08 14.08 0.74
N ALA A 96 -6.37 14.40 0.93
CA ALA A 96 -7.15 13.86 2.05
C ALA A 96 -7.26 12.32 2.04
N LYS A 97 -7.29 11.71 0.84
CA LYS A 97 -7.26 10.25 0.71
C LYS A 97 -5.88 9.71 1.05
N LEU A 98 -4.84 10.29 0.45
CA LEU A 98 -3.46 9.84 0.62
C LEU A 98 -2.99 9.94 2.08
N THR A 99 -3.30 11.03 2.80
CA THR A 99 -2.94 11.21 4.22
C THR A 99 -3.81 10.36 5.17
N ALA A 100 -4.95 9.86 4.69
CA ALA A 100 -5.71 8.81 5.36
C ALA A 100 -5.21 7.40 5.05
N GLY A 101 -4.16 7.26 4.22
CA GLY A 101 -3.62 5.97 3.77
C GLY A 101 -4.47 5.31 2.67
N GLN A 102 -5.45 6.00 2.11
CA GLN A 102 -6.27 5.44 1.03
C GLN A 102 -5.53 5.53 -0.30
N ASP A 103 -5.83 4.60 -1.21
CA ASP A 103 -5.32 4.68 -2.57
C ASP A 103 -5.98 5.81 -3.36
N ALA A 104 -5.18 6.43 -4.22
CA ALA A 104 -5.60 7.43 -5.18
C ALA A 104 -4.85 7.22 -6.49
N PRO A 105 -5.32 7.79 -7.61
CA PRO A 105 -4.55 7.81 -8.85
C PRO A 105 -3.20 8.52 -8.63
N LEU A 106 -2.12 7.82 -8.94
CA LEU A 106 -0.76 8.31 -8.83
C LEU A 106 -0.07 8.20 -10.20
N LYS A 107 0.73 9.21 -10.55
CA LYS A 107 1.66 9.13 -11.67
C LYS A 107 2.98 8.56 -11.15
N LEU A 108 3.38 7.40 -11.66
CA LEU A 108 4.71 6.85 -11.38
C LEU A 108 5.77 7.73 -12.05
N ASP A 109 6.70 8.25 -11.26
CA ASP A 109 7.80 9.08 -11.74
C ASP A 109 9.10 8.26 -11.87
N GLU A 110 9.35 7.38 -10.89
CA GLU A 110 10.51 6.50 -10.89
C GLU A 110 10.19 5.17 -10.17
N GLU A 111 10.74 4.07 -10.69
CA GLU A 111 10.73 2.77 -10.03
C GLU A 111 12.06 2.07 -10.23
N TYR A 112 12.60 1.48 -9.17
CA TYR A 112 13.76 0.61 -9.26
C TYR A 112 13.73 -0.43 -8.15
N THR A 113 14.56 -1.47 -8.31
CA THR A 113 14.67 -2.56 -7.34
C THR A 113 16.12 -2.75 -6.91
N ILE A 114 16.32 -2.91 -5.61
CA ILE A 114 17.58 -3.29 -5.00
C ILE A 114 17.47 -4.75 -4.56
N ASP A 115 18.31 -5.62 -5.11
CA ASP A 115 18.41 -7.01 -4.67
C ASP A 115 19.23 -7.07 -3.37
N ASP A 116 18.63 -7.56 -2.29
CA ASP A 116 19.28 -7.90 -1.02
C ASP A 116 19.82 -9.35 -1.07
N LYS A 117 20.60 -9.67 -2.10
CA LYS A 117 21.29 -10.97 -2.24
C LYS A 117 22.66 -10.99 -1.56
N SER A 118 22.91 -10.09 -0.61
CA SER A 118 24.20 -9.92 0.09
C SER A 118 24.56 -11.07 1.04
N THR A 119 23.95 -12.25 0.91
CA THR A 119 24.22 -13.39 1.81
C THR A 119 25.46 -14.19 1.44
N ASN A 120 26.13 -13.94 0.31
CA ASN A 120 27.38 -14.63 -0.06
C ASN A 120 28.44 -13.64 -0.60
N ALA A 121 29.39 -13.28 0.27
CA ALA A 121 30.63 -12.51 0.01
C ALA A 121 30.46 -10.99 -0.34
N PRO A 122 30.89 -10.07 0.53
CA PRO A 122 30.84 -8.63 0.28
C PRO A 122 32.04 -8.19 -0.57
N THR A 123 31.94 -8.27 -1.89
CA THR A 123 32.94 -7.64 -2.78
C THR A 123 32.36 -6.75 -3.87
N ALA A 124 31.05 -6.81 -4.12
CA ALA A 124 30.37 -5.85 -4.98
C ALA A 124 29.55 -4.89 -4.12
N LYS A 125 30.01 -3.65 -3.98
CA LYS A 125 29.14 -2.54 -3.56
C LYS A 125 27.94 -2.57 -4.53
N PRO A 126 26.68 -2.65 -4.05
CA PRO A 126 25.54 -2.59 -4.96
C PRO A 126 25.70 -1.35 -5.84
N ASN A 127 25.47 -1.47 -7.14
CA ASN A 127 25.58 -0.35 -8.08
C ASN A 127 24.39 0.59 -7.89
N ILE A 128 24.37 1.29 -6.75
CA ILE A 128 23.35 2.25 -6.36
C ILE A 128 23.91 3.66 -6.52
N ASN A 129 23.11 4.54 -7.10
CA ASN A 129 23.46 5.95 -7.20
C ASN A 129 23.18 6.69 -5.87
N SER A 130 23.59 7.95 -5.76
CA SER A 130 23.42 8.73 -4.52
C SER A 130 21.95 8.88 -4.09
N SER A 131 21.03 9.01 -5.04
CA SER A 131 19.59 9.12 -4.74
C SER A 131 19.05 7.82 -4.15
N GLN A 132 19.41 6.68 -4.76
CA GLN A 132 19.02 5.36 -4.28
C GLN A 132 19.62 5.04 -2.90
N LEU A 133 20.83 5.54 -2.61
CA LEU A 133 21.42 5.44 -1.28
C LEU A 133 20.64 6.24 -0.23
N VAL A 134 20.16 7.44 -0.56
CA VAL A 134 19.29 8.24 0.33
C VAL A 134 17.99 7.50 0.59
N ASP A 135 17.36 6.92 -0.43
CA ASP A 135 16.14 6.14 -0.25
C ASP A 135 16.34 4.91 0.64
N LEU A 136 17.49 4.23 0.51
CA LEU A 136 17.84 3.11 1.38
C LEU A 136 18.07 3.57 2.83
N GLN A 137 18.73 4.70 3.04
CA GLN A 137 18.91 5.28 4.37
C GLN A 137 17.56 5.67 5.01
N ASN A 138 16.67 6.27 4.23
CA ASN A 138 15.30 6.57 4.65
C ASN A 138 14.55 5.30 5.03
N LEU A 139 14.63 4.23 4.22
CA LEU A 139 14.02 2.95 4.54
C LEU A 139 14.54 2.36 5.85
N ILE A 140 15.87 2.36 6.06
CA ILE A 140 16.48 1.88 7.31
C ILE A 140 15.97 2.69 8.51
N TYR A 141 15.90 4.02 8.37
CA TYR A 141 15.34 4.88 9.40
C TYR A 141 13.87 4.50 9.70
N LEU A 142 13.03 4.33 8.68
CA LEU A 142 11.61 3.98 8.85
C LEU A 142 11.42 2.61 9.51
N LEU A 143 12.20 1.62 9.11
CA LEU A 143 12.21 0.30 9.76
C LEU A 143 12.63 0.38 11.24
N SER A 144 13.50 1.34 11.60
CA SER A 144 13.84 1.56 13.01
C SER A 144 12.68 2.17 13.81
N GLN A 145 11.85 3.02 13.18
CA GLN A 145 10.68 3.63 13.81
C GLN A 145 9.54 2.63 14.01
N GLU A 146 9.37 1.67 13.10
CA GLU A 146 8.39 0.58 13.23
C GLU A 146 8.59 -0.21 14.52
N ARG A 147 9.83 -0.57 14.85
CA ARG A 147 10.17 -1.26 16.10
C ARG A 147 9.74 -0.48 17.34
N GLU A 148 9.89 0.84 17.33
CA GLU A 148 9.48 1.70 18.43
C GLU A 148 7.94 1.83 18.51
N ALA A 149 7.26 1.88 17.36
CA ALA A 149 5.80 1.88 17.31
C ALA A 149 5.21 0.59 17.90
N ILE A 150 5.77 -0.57 17.54
CA ILE A 150 5.35 -1.88 18.08
C ILE A 150 5.52 -1.92 19.61
N LYS A 151 6.64 -1.43 20.14
CA LYS A 151 6.88 -1.37 21.59
C LYS A 151 5.84 -0.54 22.34
N LYS A 152 5.30 0.52 21.71
CA LYS A 152 4.26 1.38 22.32
C LYS A 152 2.90 0.69 22.35
N VAL A 153 2.58 -0.13 21.36
CA VAL A 153 1.29 -0.84 21.27
C VAL A 153 1.23 -2.08 22.18
N ALA A 154 2.38 -2.68 22.49
CA ALA A 154 2.47 -3.88 23.33
C ALA A 154 2.42 -3.63 24.86
N LYS A 155 2.17 -2.39 25.30
CA LYS A 155 2.01 -2.01 26.72
C LYS A 155 0.56 -1.73 27.05
#